data_AF-A0A1A2LIG4-F1
#
_entry.id   AF-A0A1A2LIG4-F1
#
_cell.length_a   1.000
_cell.length_b   1.000
_cell.length_c   1.000
_cell.angle_alpha   90.00
_cell.angle_beta   90.00
_cell.angle_gamma   90.00
#
_symmetry.space_group_name_H-M   'P 1'
#
loop_
_entity.id
_entity.type
_entity.pdbx_description
1 polymer ?
#
loop_
_entity_poly.entity_id
_entity_poly.type
_entity_poly.pdbx_seq_one_letter_code
_entity_poly.pdbx_strand_id
1 'polypeptide(L)'
;MTADGVEPVEQLPLSDWTDQDLLTKDEARERLVEEIGRTQVRLSQLDAADSDDEAEIALLTRRLNAMESIRDEYSTHLDQQRPGHPA
;
A
#
# COMPACT_ATOMS: atom_id res chain seq x y z
N MET A 1 -47.01 -25.68 8.84
CA MET A 1 -45.59 -25.62 9.24
C MET A 1 -44.89 -24.84 8.15
N THR A 2 -44.71 -23.54 8.41
CA THR A 2 -44.43 -22.51 7.40
C THR A 2 -43.00 -22.60 6.88
N ALA A 3 -42.88 -22.35 5.58
CA ALA A 3 -41.66 -22.41 4.82
C ALA A 3 -40.55 -21.54 5.42
N ASP A 4 -39.36 -22.11 5.35
CA ASP A 4 -38.03 -21.53 5.50
C ASP A 4 -37.99 -20.07 4.99
N GLY A 5 -37.94 -19.11 5.92
CA GLY A 5 -37.83 -17.69 5.63
C GLY A 5 -36.37 -17.32 5.38
N VAL A 6 -35.89 -17.56 4.15
CA VAL A 6 -34.67 -16.91 3.64
C VAL A 6 -35.11 -15.59 3.03
N GLU A 7 -35.05 -14.51 3.81
CA GLU A 7 -35.21 -13.15 3.29
C GLU A 7 -34.20 -12.94 2.14
N PRO A 8 -34.60 -12.42 0.96
CA PRO A 8 -33.69 -12.16 -0.12
C PRO A 8 -32.59 -11.19 0.35
N VAL A 9 -31.33 -11.60 0.26
CA VAL A 9 -30.21 -10.68 0.47
C VAL A 9 -30.31 -9.60 -0.62
N GLU A 10 -30.66 -8.38 -0.23
CA GLU A 10 -30.58 -7.22 -1.13
C GLU A 10 -29.14 -7.10 -1.62
N GLN A 11 -28.91 -7.45 -2.88
CA GLN A 11 -27.62 -7.23 -3.52
C GLN A 11 -27.41 -5.72 -3.61
N LEU A 12 -26.37 -5.23 -2.94
CA LEU A 12 -25.93 -3.84 -3.09
C LEU A 12 -25.79 -3.55 -4.59
N PRO A 13 -26.27 -2.39 -5.08
CA PRO A 13 -26.09 -2.00 -6.48
C PRO A 13 -24.61 -2.13 -6.83
N LEU A 14 -24.33 -2.79 -7.96
CA LEU A 14 -22.98 -3.10 -8.46
C LEU A 14 -22.02 -1.95 -8.21
N SER A 15 -21.31 -2.09 -7.09
CA SER A 15 -20.11 -1.44 -6.62
C SER A 15 -19.62 -0.27 -7.50
N ASP A 16 -19.65 0.95 -6.95
CA ASP A 16 -18.88 2.14 -7.41
C ASP A 16 -17.35 1.88 -7.53
N TRP A 17 -16.90 0.66 -7.27
CA TRP A 17 -15.52 0.18 -7.42
C TRP A 17 -15.13 -0.10 -8.87
N THR A 18 -16.11 -0.12 -9.79
CA THR A 18 -15.86 -0.42 -11.21
C THR A 18 -15.32 0.79 -11.99
N ASP A 19 -15.52 2.00 -11.47
CA ASP A 19 -15.01 3.26 -12.05
C ASP A 19 -13.63 3.67 -11.45
N GLN A 20 -13.03 2.83 -10.61
CA GLN A 20 -11.66 3.06 -10.11
C GLN A 20 -10.64 2.54 -11.11
N ASP A 21 -9.75 3.42 -11.55
CA ASP A 21 -8.54 3.03 -12.26
C ASP A 21 -7.61 2.32 -11.27
N LEU A 22 -7.69 0.99 -11.26
CA LEU A 22 -6.90 0.15 -10.36
C LEU A 22 -5.46 0.08 -10.85
N LEU A 23 -4.54 0.45 -9.96
CA LEU A 23 -3.11 0.35 -10.24
C LEU A 23 -2.70 -1.12 -10.41
N THR A 24 -1.86 -1.38 -11.41
CA THR A 24 -1.08 -2.61 -11.43
C THR A 24 -0.13 -2.64 -10.23
N LYS A 25 0.31 -3.84 -9.82
CA LYS A 25 1.27 -3.98 -8.71
C LYS A 25 2.60 -3.28 -8.98
N ASP A 26 3.00 -3.18 -10.25
CA ASP A 26 4.21 -2.47 -10.65
C ASP A 26 4.05 -0.96 -10.46
N GLU A 27 2.95 -0.37 -10.95
CA GLU A 27 2.61 1.05 -10.76
C GLU A 27 2.38 1.42 -9.29
N ALA A 28 1.81 0.50 -8.50
CA ALA A 28 1.67 0.68 -7.05
C ALA A 28 3.04 0.70 -6.36
N ARG A 29 3.95 -0.19 -6.76
CA ARG A 29 5.33 -0.23 -6.25
C ARG A 29 6.08 1.07 -6.58
N GLU A 30 5.99 1.54 -7.82
CA GLU A 30 6.68 2.77 -8.25
C GLU A 30 6.23 3.99 -7.45
N ARG A 31 4.92 4.19 -7.32
CA ARG A 31 4.38 5.27 -6.47
C ARG A 31 4.83 5.12 -5.02
N LEU A 32 4.84 3.90 -4.49
CA LEU A 32 5.30 3.66 -3.12
C LEU A 32 6.79 4.01 -2.93
N VAL A 33 7.65 3.75 -3.93
CA VAL A 33 9.07 4.15 -3.90
C VAL A 33 9.21 5.67 -3.88
N GLU A 34 8.40 6.40 -4.65
CA GLU A 34 8.40 7.86 -4.61
C GLU A 34 8.01 8.38 -3.21
N GLU A 35 6.96 7.82 -2.61
CA GLU A 35 6.53 8.18 -1.25
C GLU A 35 7.59 7.91 -0.17
N ILE A 36 8.27 6.78 -0.27
CA ILE A 36 9.41 6.43 0.58
C ILE A 36 10.48 7.50 0.47
N GLY A 37 10.86 7.89 -0.75
CA GLY A 37 11.87 8.94 -0.98
C GLY A 37 11.46 10.29 -0.37
N ARG A 38 10.20 10.72 -0.54
CA ARG A 38 9.70 11.96 0.06
C ARG A 38 9.76 11.92 1.60
N THR A 39 9.42 10.77 2.18
CA THR A 39 9.44 10.57 3.64
C THR A 39 10.86 10.57 4.20
N GLN A 40 11.80 9.93 3.51
CA GLN A 40 13.23 9.96 3.87
C GLN A 40 13.77 11.39 3.82
N VAL A 41 13.46 12.15 2.77
CA VAL A 41 13.85 13.57 2.67
C VAL A 41 13.29 14.39 3.83
N ARG A 42 12.02 14.20 4.21
CA ARG A 42 11.42 14.90 5.35
C ARG A 42 12.14 14.57 6.66
N LEU A 43 12.46 13.31 6.91
CA LEU A 43 13.23 12.89 8.08
C LEU A 43 14.62 13.53 8.08
N SER A 44 15.33 13.54 6.95
CA SER A 44 16.64 14.20 6.84
C SER A 44 16.56 15.71 7.05
N GLN A 45 15.46 16.36 6.64
CA GLN A 45 15.25 17.78 6.91
C GLN A 45 15.01 18.07 8.39
N LEU A 46 14.27 17.20 9.10
CA LEU A 46 14.05 17.31 10.54
C LEU A 46 15.35 17.11 11.32
N ASP A 47 16.16 16.12 10.90
CA ASP A 47 17.49 15.85 11.46
C ASP A 47 18.45 17.03 11.24
N ALA A 48 18.53 17.54 10.01
CA ALA A 48 19.40 18.68 9.67
C ALA A 48 18.95 20.00 10.32
N ALA A 49 17.69 20.10 10.76
CA ALA A 49 17.16 21.24 11.48
C ALA A 49 17.31 21.12 13.00
N ASP A 50 17.91 20.03 13.51
CA ASP A 50 17.95 19.67 14.94
C ASP A 50 16.56 19.79 15.58
N SER A 51 15.54 19.24 14.90
CA SER A 51 14.14 19.35 15.33
C SER A 51 13.86 18.50 16.56
N ASP A 52 13.38 19.12 17.64
CA ASP A 52 12.93 18.44 18.87
C ASP A 52 11.53 17.80 18.77
N ASP A 53 10.90 17.81 17.59
CA ASP A 53 9.60 17.15 17.37
C ASP A 53 9.75 15.62 17.25
N GLU A 54 10.09 14.99 18.39
CA GLU A 54 10.26 13.55 18.53
C GLU A 54 9.01 12.76 18.09
N ALA A 55 7.82 13.36 18.26
CA ALA A 55 6.56 12.72 17.89
C ALA A 55 6.40 12.63 16.36
N GLU A 56 6.70 13.71 15.63
CA GLU A 56 6.73 13.69 14.16
C GLU A 56 7.79 12.70 13.66
N ILE A 57 9.00 12.74 14.20
CA ILE A 57 10.10 11.85 13.81
C ILE A 57 9.72 10.38 14.03
N ALA A 58 9.16 10.03 15.19
CA ALA A 58 8.75 8.67 15.50
C ALA A 58 7.62 8.19 14.57
N LEU A 59 6.64 9.05 14.28
CA LEU A 59 5.54 8.74 13.37
C LEU A 59 6.04 8.49 11.95
N LEU A 60 6.89 9.39 11.43
CA LEU A 60 7.46 9.27 10.09
C LEU A 60 8.36 8.05 9.96
N THR A 61 9.18 7.76 10.97
CA THR A 61 10.04 6.55 11.00
C THR A 61 9.20 5.28 10.96
N ARG A 62 8.15 5.19 11.79
CA ARG A 62 7.24 4.03 11.77
C ARG A 62 6.57 3.87 10.41
N ARG A 63 6.09 4.97 9.83
CA ARG A 63 5.44 4.95 8.51
C ARG A 63 6.42 4.53 7.41
N LEU A 64 7.64 5.03 7.45
CA LEU A 64 8.70 4.67 6.51
C LEU A 64 8.96 3.16 6.53
N ASN A 65 9.18 2.59 7.73
CA ASN A 65 9.39 1.14 7.89
C ASN A 65 8.24 0.31 7.32
N ALA A 66 6.99 0.74 7.54
CA ALA A 66 5.83 0.05 7.00
C ALA A 66 5.77 0.11 5.46
N MET A 67 6.07 1.29 4.88
CA MET A 67 6.09 1.45 3.42
C MET A 67 7.22 0.64 2.78
N GLU A 68 8.41 0.62 3.39
CA GLU A 68 9.54 -0.19 2.93
C GLU A 68 9.20 -1.69 2.94
N SER A 69 8.58 -2.19 4.01
CA SER A 69 8.12 -3.58 4.10
C SER A 69 7.16 -3.94 2.97
N ILE A 70 6.16 -3.08 2.67
CA ILE A 70 5.19 -3.33 1.61
C ILE A 70 5.85 -3.27 0.22
N ARG A 71 6.80 -2.35 0.01
CA ARG A 71 7.57 -2.26 -1.24
C ARG A 71 8.37 -3.54 -1.49
N ASP A 72 8.93 -4.13 -0.44
CA ASP A 72 9.69 -5.38 -0.54
C ASP A 72 8.76 -6.57 -0.88
N GLU A 73 7.54 -6.59 -0.34
CA GLU A 73 6.51 -7.56 -0.72
C GLU A 73 6.12 -7.44 -2.20
N TYR A 74 5.91 -6.21 -2.70
CA TYR A 74 5.65 -6.00 -4.13
C TYR A 74 6.81 -6.42 -5.01
N SER A 75 8.05 -6.12 -4.61
CA SER A 75 9.24 -6.50 -5.36
C SER A 75 9.35 -8.02 -5.46
N THR A 76 9.20 -8.71 -4.33
CA THR A 76 9.18 -10.19 -4.26
C THR A 76 8.09 -10.78 -5.17
N HIS A 77 6.90 -10.18 -5.16
CA HIS A 77 5.79 -10.65 -5.97
C HIS A 77 6.03 -10.47 -7.47
N LEU A 78 6.63 -9.35 -7.87
CA LEU A 78 6.92 -9.05 -9.27
C LEU A 78 8.07 -9.92 -9.79
N ASP A 79 9.03 -10.28 -8.94
CA ASP A 79 10.07 -11.25 -9.27
C ASP A 79 9.49 -12.64 -9.54
N GLN A 80 8.51 -13.08 -8.74
CA GLN A 80 7.82 -14.36 -8.94
C GLN A 80 6.96 -14.41 -10.22
N GLN A 81 6.49 -13.26 -10.70
CA GLN A 81 5.66 -13.16 -11.91
C GLN A 81 6.47 -13.16 -13.21
N ARG A 82 7.79 -12.99 -13.18
CA ARG A 82 8.64 -12.99 -14.39
C ARG A 82 9.01 -14.42 -14.78
N PRO A 83 8.50 -14.99 -15.90
CA PRO A 83 8.87 -16.33 -16.32
C PRO A 83 10.26 -16.29 -16.98
N GLY A 84 11.22 -17.04 -16.44
CA GLY A 84 12.56 -17.13 -17.05
C GLY A 84 13.67 -17.73 -16.17
N HIS A 85 13.58 -19.01 -15.82
CA HIS A 85 14.77 -19.85 -15.64
C HIS A 85 14.51 -21.22 -16.29
N PRO A 86 15.42 -21.75 -17.14
CA PRO A 86 15.10 -22.71 -18.20
C PRO A 86 14.93 -24.17 -17.73
N ALA A 87 14.44 -24.96 -18.70
CA ALA A 87 14.01 -26.37 -18.65
C ALA A 87 15.00 -27.38 -18.08
#